data_AF-A0A848CY23-F1
#
_entry.id   AF-A0A848CY23-F1
#
_cell.length_a   1.000
_cell.length_b   1.000
_cell.length_c   1.000
_cell.angle_alpha   90.00
_cell.angle_beta   90.00
_cell.angle_gamma   90.00
#
_symmetry.space_group_name_H-M   'P 1'
#
loop_
_entity.id
_entity.type
_entity.pdbx_description
1 polymer ?
#
loop_
_entity_poly.entity_id
_entity_poly.type
_entity_poly.pdbx_seq_one_letter_code
_entity_poly.pdbx_strand_id
1 'polypeptide(L)'
;MPNTAKQTLFLYSTTVSDVGTVRSNNQDSSFAGERLIAMCDGMGGHAGGDTASTIAIRSLAHIEQDDEQGSVQTVANMMETSVMAAHDAIVGKAKRERKLAGMGTTVVAVALVSGYWVLAHIGDSRAYLLRDGKLSRMTTDHSYVQHLIDTGRITAAEARNHPQRNVVMRVLGDFDIDPHPDIAICQAHPADRWLLCSDGLCGVLEDSTIEEMLSTVSDQEECAQRLVSMALKAGSTDNVTAVIGDATLALDADAFDLPHQTPLVGGAASASLEAIADIMHKPVASAPVLRAGKNSPAQRAAALIQGVGRSTRDAEQQDRGPQSRVAQPSQVREENGEIPNTDTGEIPVVKKRDGRVSADPNDPEVAKAIQREQAQQNRVHRKRRHLSRLGVIAALIIAIAAIVGGGFAGYRWSQTKYYIGEHNGVVSIYQGVPTNVFGVELFHAVQDTDIKVSSLPQSWRDQLAQGITVDSLDEARSHVKLIEQEMKSFKATEKANNKGTDDTGNGNKASPSANPSASQPASPSPSASSVRAPASFQLPMPRITGVVIG
;
A
#
# COMPACT_ATOMS: atom_id res chain seq x y z
N MET A 1 60.94 13.06 2.01
CA MET A 1 59.61 12.44 1.84
C MET A 1 58.79 13.40 0.99
N PRO A 2 58.63 13.16 -0.32
CA PRO A 2 57.80 14.04 -1.13
C PRO A 2 56.34 13.88 -0.69
N ASN A 3 55.67 15.01 -0.56
CA ASN A 3 54.30 15.20 -0.09
C ASN A 3 53.34 14.35 -0.94
N THR A 4 52.73 13.32 -0.36
CA THR A 4 51.71 12.50 -1.02
C THR A 4 50.47 13.35 -1.17
N ALA A 5 50.32 14.05 -2.29
CA ALA A 5 49.04 14.62 -2.66
C ALA A 5 48.00 13.49 -2.59
N LYS A 6 47.05 13.58 -1.64
CA LYS A 6 45.97 12.61 -1.52
C LYS A 6 45.27 12.57 -2.88
N GLN A 7 45.40 11.44 -3.57
CA GLN A 7 44.68 11.21 -4.81
C GLN A 7 43.18 11.20 -4.49
N THR A 8 42.46 12.16 -5.04
CA THR A 8 41.00 12.24 -4.90
C THR A 8 40.35 11.19 -5.80
N LEU A 9 39.49 10.36 -5.20
CA LEU A 9 38.68 9.39 -5.92
C LEU A 9 37.31 9.99 -6.24
N PHE A 10 36.81 9.69 -7.43
CA PHE A 10 35.48 10.05 -7.92
C PHE A 10 34.69 8.79 -8.20
N LEU A 11 33.41 8.80 -7.83
CA LEU A 11 32.49 7.71 -8.13
C LEU A 11 31.71 8.07 -9.40
N TYR A 12 31.81 7.19 -10.39
CA TYR A 12 30.89 7.17 -11.52
C TYR A 12 29.94 6.01 -11.34
N SER A 13 28.67 6.24 -11.58
CA SER A 13 27.68 5.21 -11.31
C SER A 13 26.62 5.11 -12.39
N THR A 14 25.91 3.99 -12.43
CA THR A 14 24.75 3.84 -13.29
C THR A 14 23.80 2.85 -12.68
N THR A 15 22.54 2.92 -13.08
CA THR A 15 21.54 1.96 -12.63
C THR A 15 20.63 1.54 -13.77
N VAL A 16 20.24 0.28 -13.76
CA VAL A 16 19.24 -0.30 -14.65
C VAL A 16 18.27 -1.10 -13.78
N SER A 17 16.98 -0.88 -13.97
CA SER A 17 15.91 -1.58 -13.25
C SER A 17 14.83 -1.99 -14.24
N ASP A 18 14.38 -3.24 -14.13
CA ASP A 18 13.34 -3.82 -14.97
C ASP A 18 12.27 -4.50 -14.10
N VAL A 19 11.01 -4.44 -14.57
CA VAL A 19 9.87 -5.01 -13.85
C VAL A 19 9.91 -6.55 -13.81
N GLY A 20 10.65 -7.19 -14.71
CA GLY A 20 10.67 -8.64 -14.82
C GLY A 20 9.55 -9.17 -15.71
N THR A 21 9.46 -10.51 -15.77
CA THR A 21 8.52 -11.19 -16.68
C THR A 21 7.19 -11.55 -16.03
N VAL A 22 7.14 -11.59 -14.68
CA VAL A 22 5.99 -12.11 -13.93
C VAL A 22 5.27 -11.00 -13.14
N ARG A 23 6.01 -10.05 -12.57
CA ARG A 23 5.43 -8.97 -11.77
C ARG A 23 4.73 -7.94 -12.67
N SER A 24 3.65 -7.34 -12.17
CA SER A 24 2.90 -6.31 -12.91
C SER A 24 3.42 -4.88 -12.68
N ASN A 25 4.15 -4.66 -11.59
CA ASN A 25 4.70 -3.37 -11.22
C ASN A 25 6.12 -3.56 -10.69
N ASN A 26 6.96 -2.53 -10.86
CA ASN A 26 8.30 -2.51 -10.32
C ASN A 26 8.27 -1.88 -8.92
N GLN A 27 8.62 -2.67 -7.91
CA GLN A 27 8.67 -2.24 -6.52
C GLN A 27 10.10 -1.96 -6.05
N ASP A 28 11.10 -2.27 -6.87
CA ASP A 28 12.48 -1.85 -6.65
C ASP A 28 12.59 -0.34 -6.87
N SER A 29 13.51 0.30 -6.16
CA SER A 29 13.96 1.66 -6.42
C SER A 29 15.48 1.72 -6.34
N SER A 30 16.10 2.54 -7.19
CA SER A 30 17.56 2.71 -7.18
C SER A 30 17.97 4.15 -7.40
N PHE A 31 19.17 4.47 -6.93
CA PHE A 31 19.80 5.78 -7.04
C PHE A 31 21.28 5.59 -7.38
N ALA A 32 21.76 6.38 -8.33
CA ALA A 32 23.14 6.36 -8.79
C ALA A 32 23.63 7.81 -8.99
N GLY A 33 24.36 8.32 -8.00
CA GLY A 33 24.97 9.65 -7.99
C GLY A 33 26.50 9.62 -8.09
N GLU A 34 27.12 10.78 -7.87
CA GLU A 34 28.55 11.03 -7.82
C GLU A 34 29.19 10.67 -6.48
N ARG A 35 28.37 10.53 -5.41
CA ARG A 35 28.85 10.19 -4.06
C ARG A 35 28.13 9.00 -3.47
N LEU A 36 26.86 8.82 -3.80
CA LEU A 36 26.00 7.77 -3.27
C LEU A 36 25.45 6.87 -4.39
N ILE A 37 25.57 5.56 -4.20
CA ILE A 37 24.77 4.56 -4.90
C ILE A 37 23.86 3.86 -3.89
N ALA A 38 22.61 3.64 -4.24
CA ALA A 38 21.65 2.97 -3.37
C ALA A 38 20.64 2.15 -4.15
N MET A 39 20.13 1.11 -3.50
CA MET A 39 19.15 0.19 -4.05
C MET A 39 18.23 -0.31 -2.93
N CYS A 40 16.95 -0.39 -3.22
CA CYS A 40 15.90 -0.74 -2.27
C CYS A 40 14.88 -1.64 -2.96
N ASP A 41 14.65 -2.82 -2.41
CA ASP A 41 13.62 -3.77 -2.87
C ASP A 41 12.37 -3.62 -2.00
N GLY A 42 11.28 -3.17 -2.61
CA GLY A 42 10.03 -2.84 -1.95
C GLY A 42 9.10 -4.05 -1.82
N MET A 43 8.68 -4.35 -0.59
CA MET A 43 7.72 -5.41 -0.27
C MET A 43 6.41 -4.87 0.32
N GLY A 44 5.33 -5.64 0.13
CA GLY A 44 4.01 -5.36 0.72
C GLY A 44 2.98 -4.91 -0.32
N GLY A 45 2.02 -5.78 -0.63
CA GLY A 45 0.93 -5.52 -1.59
C GLY A 45 1.42 -4.99 -2.95
N HIS A 46 0.52 -4.58 -3.85
CA HIS A 46 0.94 -3.96 -5.12
C HIS A 46 1.42 -2.51 -4.95
N ALA A 47 0.86 -1.78 -3.96
CA ALA A 47 1.07 -0.34 -3.75
C ALA A 47 1.82 0.02 -2.46
N GLY A 48 2.23 -0.98 -1.66
CA GLY A 48 3.04 -0.74 -0.46
C GLY A 48 4.53 -0.74 -0.77
N GLY A 49 5.00 -1.73 -1.53
CA GLY A 49 6.41 -1.89 -1.87
C GLY A 49 7.00 -0.73 -2.66
N ASP A 50 6.32 -0.29 -3.72
CA ASP A 50 6.72 0.87 -4.54
C ASP A 50 6.89 2.16 -3.71
N THR A 51 5.95 2.37 -2.77
CA THR A 51 5.96 3.50 -1.86
C THR A 51 7.11 3.38 -0.84
N ALA A 52 7.33 2.20 -0.28
CA ALA A 52 8.36 1.99 0.75
C ALA A 52 9.77 2.18 0.16
N SER A 53 10.08 1.56 -0.98
CA SER A 53 11.39 1.70 -1.62
C SER A 53 11.64 3.13 -2.10
N THR A 54 10.60 3.83 -2.60
CA THR A 54 10.70 5.25 -2.97
C THR A 54 10.99 6.14 -1.76
N ILE A 55 10.37 5.88 -0.61
CA ILE A 55 10.63 6.64 0.63
C ILE A 55 12.08 6.44 1.07
N ALA A 56 12.60 5.21 1.03
CA ALA A 56 13.98 4.92 1.41
C ALA A 56 15.01 5.65 0.54
N ILE A 57 14.87 5.59 -0.79
CA ILE A 57 15.76 6.33 -1.71
C ILE A 57 15.69 7.85 -1.46
N ARG A 58 14.50 8.40 -1.27
CA ARG A 58 14.33 9.83 -0.98
C ARG A 58 15.01 10.23 0.32
N SER A 59 14.92 9.41 1.36
CA SER A 59 15.58 9.67 2.63
C SER A 59 17.10 9.63 2.51
N LEU A 60 17.67 8.84 1.58
CA LEU A 60 19.11 8.74 1.37
C LEU A 60 19.68 9.79 0.41
N ALA A 61 18.86 10.32 -0.50
CA ALA A 61 19.33 11.19 -1.59
C ALA A 61 20.09 12.45 -1.13
N HIS A 62 19.84 12.97 0.07
CA HIS A 62 20.55 14.16 0.58
C HIS A 62 22.04 13.91 0.86
N ILE A 63 22.46 12.65 1.01
CA ILE A 63 23.87 12.28 1.20
C ILE A 63 24.73 12.69 -0.01
N GLU A 64 24.11 12.81 -1.19
CA GLU A 64 24.74 13.26 -2.42
C GLU A 64 25.22 14.73 -2.35
N GLN A 65 24.61 15.55 -1.49
CA GLN A 65 24.92 16.99 -1.40
C GLN A 65 26.07 17.33 -0.44
N ASP A 66 26.52 16.41 0.41
CA ASP A 66 27.40 16.75 1.52
C ASP A 66 28.83 17.00 1.01
N ASP A 67 29.07 18.20 0.48
CA ASP A 67 30.11 18.45 -0.51
C ASP A 67 31.53 18.63 0.08
N GLU A 68 31.78 19.03 1.33
CA GLU A 68 33.10 19.66 1.61
C GLU A 68 33.90 19.32 2.88
N GLN A 69 33.44 18.54 3.87
CA GLN A 69 34.26 18.31 5.08
C GLN A 69 33.86 17.12 5.97
N GLY A 70 32.93 16.28 5.50
CA GLY A 70 32.41 15.16 6.28
C GLY A 70 33.51 14.17 6.66
N SER A 71 33.72 13.97 7.97
CA SER A 71 34.49 12.82 8.44
C SER A 71 33.78 11.53 8.01
N VAL A 72 34.53 10.46 7.76
CA VAL A 72 33.94 9.15 7.40
C VAL A 72 32.88 8.73 8.43
N GLN A 73 33.10 9.05 9.72
CA GLN A 73 32.15 8.79 10.79
C GLN A 73 30.88 9.63 10.68
N THR A 74 30.98 10.89 10.26
CA THR A 74 29.81 11.76 10.04
C THR A 74 28.89 11.15 9.00
N VAL A 75 29.45 10.65 7.89
CA VAL A 75 28.68 10.05 6.80
C VAL A 75 28.11 8.70 7.21
N ALA A 76 28.87 7.89 7.95
CA ALA A 76 28.34 6.65 8.53
C ALA A 76 27.13 6.90 9.44
N ASN A 77 27.23 7.86 10.35
CA ASN A 77 26.13 8.25 11.23
C ASN A 77 24.96 8.85 10.43
N MET A 78 25.25 9.62 9.38
CA MET A 78 24.24 10.19 8.48
C MET A 78 23.51 9.08 7.73
N MET A 79 24.20 8.08 7.18
CA MET A 79 23.59 6.92 6.53
C MET A 79 22.69 6.16 7.49
N GLU A 80 23.17 5.86 8.71
CA GLU A 80 22.38 5.20 9.74
C GLU A 80 21.12 6.00 10.10
N THR A 81 21.27 7.30 10.37
CA THR A 81 20.15 8.20 10.71
C THR A 81 19.16 8.33 9.56
N SER A 82 19.64 8.35 8.31
CA SER A 82 18.80 8.43 7.10
C SER A 82 17.97 7.17 6.89
N VAL A 83 18.57 6.00 7.12
CA VAL A 83 17.87 4.71 7.10
C VAL A 83 16.81 4.66 8.20
N MET A 84 17.11 5.19 9.39
CA MET A 84 16.14 5.27 10.48
C MET A 84 15.01 6.26 10.22
N ALA A 85 15.31 7.42 9.63
CA ALA A 85 14.28 8.34 9.19
C ALA A 85 13.38 7.73 8.10
N ALA A 86 13.95 6.92 7.19
CA ALA A 86 13.16 6.14 6.23
C ALA A 86 12.24 5.14 6.91
N HIS A 87 12.73 4.39 7.91
CA HIS A 87 11.91 3.48 8.71
C HIS A 87 10.71 4.20 9.32
N ASP A 88 10.96 5.30 10.04
CA ASP A 88 9.91 6.09 10.70
C ASP A 88 8.89 6.65 9.70
N ALA A 89 9.34 7.09 8.53
CA ALA A 89 8.48 7.58 7.46
C ALA A 89 7.58 6.47 6.88
N ILE A 90 8.13 5.26 6.68
CA ILE A 90 7.41 4.08 6.20
C ILE A 90 6.37 3.66 7.24
N VAL A 91 6.77 3.47 8.50
CA VAL A 91 5.86 3.12 9.62
C VAL A 91 4.75 4.16 9.77
N GLY A 92 5.11 5.44 9.75
CA GLY A 92 4.15 6.54 9.86
C GLY A 92 3.13 6.55 8.72
N LYS A 93 3.55 6.24 7.49
CA LYS A 93 2.65 6.19 6.34
C LYS A 93 1.78 4.92 6.34
N ALA A 94 2.32 3.76 6.74
CA ALA A 94 1.58 2.51 6.88
C ALA A 94 0.45 2.63 7.91
N LYS A 95 0.71 3.31 9.03
CA LYS A 95 -0.29 3.60 10.08
C LYS A 95 -1.41 4.53 9.63
N ARG A 96 -1.12 5.51 8.76
CA ARG A 96 -2.12 6.47 8.23
C ARG A 96 -2.98 5.85 7.14
N GLU A 97 -2.41 4.99 6.30
CA GLU A 97 -3.09 4.42 5.14
C GLU A 97 -3.20 2.90 5.27
N ARG A 98 -4.35 2.39 5.73
CA ARG A 98 -4.58 0.95 5.96
C ARG A 98 -4.28 0.06 4.73
N LYS A 99 -4.41 0.59 3.51
CA LYS A 99 -4.08 -0.11 2.25
C LYS A 99 -2.57 -0.35 2.06
N LEU A 100 -1.72 0.35 2.82
CA LEU A 100 -0.25 0.23 2.84
C LEU A 100 0.24 -0.53 4.08
N ALA A 101 -0.67 -1.15 4.84
CA ALA A 101 -0.29 -1.96 6.00
C ALA A 101 0.61 -3.12 5.57
N GLY A 102 1.70 -3.34 6.32
CA GLY A 102 2.70 -4.35 5.99
C GLY A 102 3.61 -3.98 4.82
N MET A 103 3.68 -2.70 4.43
CA MET A 103 4.72 -2.25 3.51
C MET A 103 6.09 -2.22 4.19
N GLY A 104 7.11 -2.56 3.42
CA GLY A 104 8.49 -2.48 3.83
C GLY A 104 9.44 -2.45 2.65
N THR A 105 10.72 -2.28 2.92
CA THR A 105 11.75 -2.30 1.89
C THR A 105 13.08 -2.76 2.46
N THR A 106 13.89 -3.41 1.63
CA THR A 106 15.33 -3.55 1.88
C THR A 106 16.04 -2.23 1.58
N VAL A 107 17.26 -2.09 2.06
CA VAL A 107 18.18 -1.01 1.68
C VAL A 107 19.59 -1.56 1.60
N VAL A 108 20.26 -1.29 0.49
CA VAL A 108 21.70 -1.39 0.37
C VAL A 108 22.22 -0.11 -0.25
N ALA A 109 23.17 0.56 0.41
CA ALA A 109 23.70 1.84 -0.02
C ALA A 109 25.20 1.90 0.22
N VAL A 110 25.94 2.48 -0.73
CA VAL A 110 27.39 2.69 -0.64
C VAL A 110 27.70 4.14 -0.98
N ALA A 111 28.47 4.80 -0.11
CA ALA A 111 28.94 6.16 -0.31
C ALA A 111 30.47 6.21 -0.40
N LEU A 112 31.00 7.04 -1.31
CA LEU A 112 32.44 7.35 -1.41
C LEU A 112 32.73 8.65 -0.69
N VAL A 113 33.46 8.61 0.43
CA VAL A 113 33.85 9.83 1.15
C VAL A 113 35.29 9.76 1.65
N SER A 114 36.07 10.81 1.37
CA SER A 114 37.45 10.96 1.86
C SER A 114 38.37 9.75 1.56
N GLY A 115 38.12 9.04 0.45
CA GLY A 115 38.88 7.82 0.08
C GLY A 115 38.46 6.56 0.83
N TYR A 116 37.27 6.55 1.45
CA TYR A 116 36.67 5.39 2.09
C TYR A 116 35.30 5.10 1.50
N TRP A 117 34.96 3.83 1.42
CA TRP A 117 33.62 3.36 1.19
C TRP A 117 32.90 3.21 2.53
N VAL A 118 31.69 3.74 2.59
CA VAL A 118 30.76 3.53 3.69
C VAL A 118 29.55 2.76 3.15
N LEU A 119 29.35 1.54 3.63
CA LEU A 119 28.25 0.65 3.27
C LEU A 119 27.21 0.66 4.39
N ALA A 120 25.94 0.81 4.02
CA ALA A 120 24.79 0.57 4.88
C ALA A 120 23.90 -0.51 4.27
N HIS A 121 23.51 -1.50 5.06
CA HIS A 121 22.77 -2.66 4.56
C HIS A 121 21.69 -3.14 5.54
N ILE A 122 20.49 -3.38 5.02
CA ILE A 122 19.41 -4.10 5.69
C ILE A 122 18.54 -4.84 4.67
N GLY A 123 18.44 -6.16 4.80
CA GLY A 123 17.62 -7.00 3.94
C GLY A 123 18.45 -8.11 3.29
N ASP A 124 18.01 -8.59 2.14
CA ASP A 124 18.65 -9.63 1.34
C ASP A 124 19.11 -9.13 -0.05
N SER A 125 19.01 -7.83 -0.30
CA SER A 125 19.70 -7.17 -1.41
C SER A 125 21.20 -7.16 -1.16
N ARG A 126 22.01 -7.39 -2.20
CA ARG A 126 23.44 -7.65 -2.04
C ARG A 126 24.33 -6.53 -2.57
N ALA A 127 25.46 -6.33 -1.91
CA ALA A 127 26.57 -5.55 -2.42
C ALA A 127 27.79 -6.45 -2.70
N TYR A 128 28.35 -6.31 -3.89
CA TYR A 128 29.59 -6.96 -4.30
C TYR A 128 30.64 -5.90 -4.64
N LEU A 129 31.88 -6.14 -4.26
CA LEU A 129 33.04 -5.34 -4.60
C LEU A 129 34.00 -6.19 -5.44
N LEU A 130 34.25 -5.74 -6.67
CA LEU A 130 35.32 -6.26 -7.52
C LEU A 130 36.58 -5.41 -7.28
N ARG A 131 37.63 -6.05 -6.79
CA ARG A 131 38.95 -5.44 -6.57
C ARG A 131 40.04 -6.39 -7.04
N ASP A 132 41.01 -5.87 -7.79
CA ASP A 132 42.14 -6.65 -8.33
C ASP A 132 41.70 -7.94 -9.07
N GLY A 133 40.57 -7.88 -9.78
CA GLY A 133 39.99 -9.00 -10.52
C GLY A 133 39.34 -10.09 -9.65
N LYS A 134 39.14 -9.84 -8.34
CA LYS A 134 38.46 -10.76 -7.43
C LYS A 134 37.16 -10.18 -6.92
N LEU A 135 36.08 -10.93 -7.07
CA LEU A 135 34.77 -10.55 -6.52
C LEU A 135 34.68 -10.90 -5.02
N SER A 136 34.30 -9.93 -4.21
CA SER A 136 34.02 -10.12 -2.78
C SER A 136 32.61 -9.65 -2.46
N ARG A 137 31.81 -10.52 -1.85
CA ARG A 137 30.50 -10.16 -1.32
C ARG A 137 30.67 -9.39 -0.01
N MET A 138 30.11 -8.20 0.07
CA MET A 138 30.32 -7.26 1.18
C MET A 138 29.15 -7.25 2.19
N THR A 139 28.01 -7.84 1.83
CA THR A 139 26.82 -7.95 2.70
C THR A 139 26.51 -9.41 3.06
N THR A 140 25.93 -9.61 4.23
CA THR A 140 25.35 -10.90 4.65
C THR A 140 23.84 -10.75 4.66
N ASP A 141 23.10 -11.63 3.96
CA ASP A 141 21.65 -11.46 3.83
C ASP A 141 20.97 -11.59 5.20
N HIS A 142 20.08 -10.67 5.52
CA HIS A 142 19.18 -10.78 6.66
C HIS A 142 17.99 -11.66 6.30
N SER A 143 18.24 -12.89 5.87
CA SER A 143 17.20 -13.86 5.47
C SER A 143 17.17 -15.07 6.39
N TYR A 144 16.04 -15.77 6.41
CA TYR A 144 15.87 -16.97 7.22
C TYR A 144 16.84 -18.08 6.79
N VAL A 145 17.08 -18.22 5.49
CA VAL A 145 18.03 -19.20 4.96
C VAL A 145 19.46 -18.87 5.33
N GLN A 146 19.84 -17.58 5.37
CA GLN A 146 21.16 -17.18 5.83
C GLN A 146 21.35 -17.51 7.32
N HIS A 147 20.34 -17.26 8.16
CA HIS A 147 20.37 -17.66 9.56
C HIS A 147 20.56 -19.18 9.75
N LEU A 148 19.94 -20.00 8.90
CA LEU A 148 20.14 -21.45 8.92
C LEU A 148 21.55 -21.87 8.49
N ILE A 149 22.16 -21.15 7.54
CA ILE A 149 23.57 -21.36 7.17
C ILE A 149 24.48 -21.00 8.33
N ASP A 150 24.29 -19.83 8.94
CA ASP A 150 25.14 -19.32 10.03
C ASP A 150 25.08 -20.22 11.27
N THR A 151 23.93 -20.87 11.51
CA THR A 151 23.75 -21.86 12.59
C THR A 151 24.13 -23.29 12.21
N GLY A 152 24.67 -23.50 11.01
CA GLY A 152 25.11 -24.80 10.49
C GLY A 152 23.99 -25.82 10.29
N ARG A 153 22.74 -25.37 10.13
CA ARG A 153 21.56 -26.22 9.91
C ARG A 153 21.40 -26.65 8.46
N ILE A 154 21.82 -25.81 7.52
CA ILE A 154 21.82 -26.09 6.08
C ILE A 154 23.12 -25.60 5.45
N THR A 155 23.45 -26.16 4.29
CA THR A 155 24.55 -25.68 3.45
C THR A 155 24.10 -24.56 2.51
N ALA A 156 25.04 -23.80 1.96
CA ALA A 156 24.75 -22.75 0.97
C ALA A 156 24.07 -23.29 -0.30
N ALA A 157 24.35 -24.55 -0.69
CA ALA A 157 23.71 -25.19 -1.84
C ALA A 157 22.24 -25.54 -1.55
N GLU A 158 21.94 -26.02 -0.33
CA GLU A 158 20.58 -26.32 0.11
C GLU A 158 19.73 -25.06 0.27
N ALA A 159 20.33 -23.96 0.72
CA ALA A 159 19.67 -22.67 0.89
C ALA A 159 19.02 -22.14 -0.40
N ARG A 160 19.66 -22.35 -1.57
CA ARG A 160 19.13 -21.88 -2.87
C ARG A 160 17.78 -22.50 -3.22
N ASN A 161 17.56 -23.76 -2.83
CA ASN A 161 16.34 -24.50 -3.13
C ASN A 161 15.38 -24.57 -1.93
N HIS A 162 15.66 -23.84 -0.86
CA HIS A 162 14.87 -23.90 0.35
C HIS A 162 13.47 -23.30 0.13
N PRO A 163 12.39 -23.93 0.65
CA PRO A 163 11.02 -23.43 0.47
C PRO A 163 10.80 -22.01 1.01
N GLN A 164 11.54 -21.65 2.06
CA GLN A 164 11.47 -20.34 2.72
C GLN A 164 12.63 -19.41 2.32
N ARG A 165 13.21 -19.55 1.13
CA ARG A 165 14.34 -18.71 0.68
C ARG A 165 13.98 -17.23 0.56
N ASN A 166 12.73 -16.90 0.28
CA ASN A 166 12.23 -15.53 0.14
C ASN A 166 11.79 -14.90 1.49
N VAL A 167 12.12 -15.52 2.63
CA VAL A 167 11.73 -15.01 3.95
C VAL A 167 12.85 -14.12 4.49
N VAL A 168 12.61 -12.81 4.48
CA VAL A 168 13.51 -11.80 5.04
C VAL A 168 13.24 -11.62 6.53
N MET A 169 14.31 -11.51 7.31
CA MET A 169 14.32 -11.42 8.77
C MET A 169 14.55 -10.00 9.30
N ARG A 170 15.16 -9.10 8.52
CA ARG A 170 15.30 -7.66 8.84
C ARG A 170 15.01 -6.82 7.60
N VAL A 171 14.06 -5.91 7.72
CA VAL A 171 13.65 -4.95 6.67
C VAL A 171 13.17 -3.66 7.32
N LEU A 172 13.16 -2.56 6.57
CA LEU A 172 12.47 -1.35 7.02
C LEU A 172 10.97 -1.53 6.83
N GLY A 173 10.16 -1.20 7.82
CA GLY A 173 8.70 -1.29 7.68
C GLY A 173 7.97 -1.31 9.01
N ASP A 174 6.64 -1.47 8.93
CA ASP A 174 5.75 -1.59 10.09
C ASP A 174 5.76 -3.02 10.66
N PHE A 175 6.97 -3.54 10.91
CA PHE A 175 7.23 -4.84 11.49
C PHE A 175 7.92 -4.65 12.85
N ASP A 176 7.59 -5.51 13.83
CA ASP A 176 8.22 -5.50 15.16
C ASP A 176 9.57 -6.24 15.12
N ILE A 177 10.50 -5.66 14.37
CA ILE A 177 11.83 -6.23 14.06
C ILE A 177 12.86 -5.10 14.17
N ASP A 178 14.08 -5.44 14.58
CA ASP A 178 15.19 -4.49 14.65
C ASP A 178 15.47 -3.83 13.27
N PRO A 179 15.27 -2.50 13.15
CA PRO A 179 15.41 -1.82 11.86
C PRO A 179 16.81 -1.23 11.65
N HIS A 180 17.72 -1.32 12.62
CA HIS A 180 19.05 -0.72 12.50
C HIS A 180 19.81 -1.33 11.31
N PRO A 181 20.46 -0.53 10.46
CA PRO A 181 21.28 -1.06 9.38
C PRO A 181 22.64 -1.56 9.88
N ASP A 182 23.21 -2.51 9.15
CA ASP A 182 24.61 -2.88 9.31
C ASP A 182 25.48 -1.85 8.59
N ILE A 183 26.43 -1.24 9.31
CA ILE A 183 27.37 -0.25 8.78
C ILE A 183 28.77 -0.86 8.67
N ALA A 184 29.38 -0.76 7.49
CA ALA A 184 30.76 -1.17 7.27
C ALA A 184 31.56 -0.05 6.58
N ILE A 185 32.81 0.13 7.01
CA ILE A 185 33.73 1.12 6.46
C ILE A 185 34.96 0.40 5.95
N CYS A 186 35.34 0.65 4.70
CA CYS A 186 36.57 0.11 4.13
C CYS A 186 37.30 1.14 3.26
N GLN A 187 38.61 0.96 3.11
CA GLN A 187 39.42 1.87 2.29
C GLN A 187 39.09 1.69 0.80
N ALA A 188 38.84 2.79 0.11
CA ALA A 188 38.61 2.80 -1.33
C ALA A 188 39.94 2.75 -2.08
N HIS A 189 39.97 1.98 -3.16
CA HIS A 189 41.08 1.89 -4.09
C HIS A 189 40.65 2.34 -5.49
N PRO A 190 41.58 2.91 -6.28
CA PRO A 190 41.32 3.15 -7.70
C PRO A 190 40.86 1.86 -8.40
N ALA A 191 39.93 1.99 -9.34
CA ALA A 191 39.33 0.88 -10.09
C ALA A 191 38.52 -0.13 -9.26
N ASP A 192 38.20 0.19 -7.99
CA ASP A 192 37.14 -0.52 -7.27
C ASP A 192 35.84 -0.41 -8.05
N ARG A 193 35.18 -1.54 -8.26
CA ARG A 193 33.86 -1.61 -8.91
C ARG A 193 32.85 -2.26 -7.98
N TRP A 194 31.79 -1.52 -7.67
CA TRP A 194 30.66 -1.97 -6.88
C TRP A 194 29.53 -2.45 -7.78
N LEU A 195 28.85 -3.52 -7.35
CA LEU A 195 27.55 -3.93 -7.83
C LEU A 195 26.59 -4.00 -6.64
N LEU A 196 25.52 -3.21 -6.67
CA LEU A 196 24.35 -3.39 -5.80
C LEU A 196 23.24 -4.04 -6.62
N CYS A 197 22.58 -5.06 -6.07
CA CYS A 197 21.56 -5.79 -6.82
C CYS A 197 20.42 -6.34 -5.96
N SER A 198 19.22 -6.43 -6.56
CA SER A 198 18.06 -7.12 -5.97
C SER A 198 18.26 -8.63 -5.93
N ASP A 199 17.43 -9.30 -5.14
CA ASP A 199 17.31 -10.76 -5.12
C ASP A 199 16.91 -11.32 -6.51
N GLY A 200 16.17 -10.55 -7.31
CA GLY A 200 15.81 -10.89 -8.68
C GLY A 200 17.03 -11.06 -9.61
N LEU A 201 18.19 -10.51 -9.25
CA LEU A 201 19.46 -10.73 -9.94
C LEU A 201 20.30 -11.81 -9.24
N CYS A 202 20.63 -11.61 -7.96
CA CYS A 202 21.55 -12.48 -7.22
C CYS A 202 20.95 -13.80 -6.73
N GLY A 203 19.63 -13.95 -6.84
CA GLY A 203 18.90 -15.20 -6.62
C GLY A 203 18.91 -16.12 -7.84
N VAL A 204 19.23 -15.61 -9.03
CA VAL A 204 19.23 -16.38 -10.29
C VAL A 204 20.63 -16.52 -10.88
N LEU A 205 21.45 -15.47 -10.82
CA LEU A 205 22.82 -15.50 -11.32
C LEU A 205 23.78 -15.99 -10.24
N GLU A 206 24.76 -16.80 -10.64
CA GLU A 206 25.84 -17.23 -9.76
C GLU A 206 26.93 -16.16 -9.62
N ASP A 207 27.58 -16.14 -8.46
CA ASP A 207 28.68 -15.19 -8.17
C ASP A 207 29.81 -15.26 -9.24
N SER A 208 30.09 -16.43 -9.80
CA SER A 208 31.06 -16.61 -10.89
C SER A 208 30.68 -15.87 -12.17
N THR A 209 29.38 -15.87 -12.50
CA THR A 209 28.85 -15.15 -13.66
C THR A 209 28.91 -13.65 -13.44
N ILE A 210 28.62 -13.21 -12.21
CA ILE A 210 28.73 -11.80 -11.81
C ILE A 210 30.20 -11.35 -11.90
N GLU A 211 31.13 -12.14 -11.39
CA GLU A 211 32.57 -11.85 -11.42
C GLU A 211 33.10 -11.72 -12.85
N GLU A 212 32.76 -12.66 -13.73
CA GLU A 212 33.13 -12.62 -15.14
C GLU A 212 32.60 -11.36 -15.84
N MET A 213 31.33 -11.02 -15.60
CA MET A 213 30.69 -9.87 -16.21
C MET A 213 31.27 -8.54 -15.75
N LEU A 214 31.49 -8.37 -14.44
CA LEU A 214 32.08 -7.16 -13.88
C LEU A 214 33.54 -6.98 -14.32
N SER A 215 34.26 -8.08 -14.55
CA SER A 215 35.66 -8.07 -15.00
C SER A 215 35.82 -7.84 -16.50
N THR A 216 34.90 -8.36 -17.32
CA THR A 216 35.03 -8.37 -18.79
C THR A 216 34.46 -7.11 -19.43
N VAL A 217 33.37 -6.56 -18.89
CA VAL A 217 32.67 -5.41 -19.50
C VAL A 217 33.12 -4.13 -18.82
N SER A 218 33.93 -3.33 -19.51
CA SER A 218 34.46 -2.08 -18.95
C SER A 218 33.41 -0.97 -18.83
N ASP A 219 32.47 -0.88 -19.77
CA ASP A 219 31.41 0.12 -19.73
C ASP A 219 30.35 -0.22 -18.66
N GLN A 220 30.10 0.72 -17.75
CA GLN A 220 29.24 0.53 -16.58
C GLN A 220 27.78 0.28 -17.01
N GLU A 221 27.28 1.07 -17.96
CA GLU A 221 25.89 0.97 -18.42
C GLU A 221 25.67 -0.35 -19.15
N GLU A 222 26.57 -0.71 -20.06
CA GLU A 222 26.53 -1.99 -20.75
C GLU A 222 26.63 -3.18 -19.79
N CYS A 223 27.46 -3.08 -18.75
CA CYS A 223 27.56 -4.11 -17.72
C CYS A 223 26.23 -4.29 -17.00
N ALA A 224 25.62 -3.20 -16.50
CA ALA A 224 24.32 -3.23 -15.84
C ALA A 224 23.21 -3.78 -16.75
N GLN A 225 23.15 -3.31 -18.01
CA GLN A 225 22.19 -3.75 -19.02
C GLN A 225 22.31 -5.26 -19.30
N ARG A 226 23.55 -5.76 -19.44
CA ARG A 226 23.80 -7.18 -19.69
C ARG A 226 23.44 -8.04 -18.49
N LEU A 227 23.80 -7.64 -17.27
CA LEU A 227 23.46 -8.35 -16.04
C LEU A 227 21.94 -8.50 -15.86
N VAL A 228 21.19 -7.40 -16.00
CA VAL A 228 19.72 -7.42 -15.94
C VAL A 228 19.15 -8.31 -17.06
N SER A 229 19.65 -8.18 -18.29
CA SER A 229 19.21 -9.04 -19.41
C SER A 229 19.49 -10.52 -19.18
N MET A 230 20.63 -10.86 -18.54
CA MET A 230 20.99 -12.25 -18.22
C MET A 230 20.07 -12.82 -17.14
N ALA A 231 19.78 -12.08 -16.07
CA ALA A 231 18.86 -12.50 -15.02
C ALA A 231 17.45 -12.78 -15.57
N LEU A 232 16.94 -11.91 -16.45
CA LEU A 232 15.65 -12.11 -17.11
C LEU A 232 15.63 -13.35 -18.00
N LYS A 233 16.70 -13.58 -18.78
CA LYS A 233 16.83 -14.78 -19.64
C LYS A 233 16.99 -16.07 -18.84
N ALA A 234 17.63 -16.00 -17.68
CA ALA A 234 17.78 -17.12 -16.77
C ALA A 234 16.48 -17.46 -16.03
N GLY A 235 15.41 -16.66 -16.22
CA GLY A 235 14.07 -16.95 -15.72
C GLY A 235 13.74 -16.25 -14.41
N SER A 236 14.33 -15.07 -14.14
CA SER A 236 13.96 -14.27 -12.97
C SER A 236 12.46 -13.96 -12.97
N THR A 237 11.83 -14.27 -11.83
CA THR A 237 10.40 -14.05 -11.58
C THR A 237 10.12 -12.77 -10.82
N ASP A 238 11.16 -12.04 -10.40
CA ASP A 238 11.02 -10.82 -9.62
C ASP A 238 11.46 -9.56 -10.39
N ASN A 239 11.32 -8.42 -9.74
CA ASN A 239 11.93 -7.18 -10.20
C ASN A 239 13.47 -7.33 -10.19
N VAL A 240 14.12 -6.82 -11.23
CA VAL A 240 15.56 -7.00 -11.41
C VAL A 240 16.22 -5.63 -11.50
N THR A 241 17.02 -5.31 -10.49
CA THR A 241 17.74 -4.05 -10.42
C THR A 241 19.23 -4.26 -10.21
N ALA A 242 20.04 -3.52 -10.96
CA ALA A 242 21.49 -3.46 -10.83
C ALA A 242 21.94 -1.99 -10.76
N VAL A 243 22.83 -1.71 -9.82
CA VAL A 243 23.55 -0.43 -9.69
C VAL A 243 25.03 -0.72 -9.76
N ILE A 244 25.74 -0.08 -10.69
CA ILE A 244 27.19 -0.19 -10.82
C ILE A 244 27.82 1.12 -10.36
N GLY A 245 28.93 1.05 -9.63
CA GLY A 245 29.69 2.21 -9.22
C GLY A 245 31.19 1.97 -9.31
N ASP A 246 31.91 2.78 -10.06
CA ASP A 246 33.36 2.68 -10.23
C ASP A 246 34.07 3.84 -9.52
N ALA A 247 35.08 3.53 -8.70
CA ALA A 247 36.02 4.54 -8.22
C ALA A 247 37.11 4.81 -9.26
N THR A 248 37.20 6.06 -9.67
CA THR A 248 38.18 6.56 -10.64
C THR A 248 39.05 7.62 -10.00
N LEU A 249 40.28 7.75 -10.50
CA LEU A 249 41.18 8.84 -10.11
C LEU A 249 40.91 10.06 -10.97
N ALA A 250 40.96 11.26 -10.39
CA ALA A 250 41.07 12.47 -11.20
C ALA A 250 42.38 12.43 -11.99
N LEU A 251 42.27 12.37 -13.31
CA LEU A 251 43.37 12.65 -14.23
C LEU A 251 43.38 14.17 -14.43
N ASP A 252 44.40 14.83 -13.90
CA ASP A 252 44.69 16.27 -13.97
C ASP A 252 43.74 17.23 -13.23
N ALA A 253 44.21 17.77 -12.09
CA ALA A 253 43.56 18.84 -11.33
C ALA A 253 43.48 20.19 -12.07
N ASP A 254 44.18 20.31 -13.21
CA ASP A 254 44.24 21.53 -14.04
C ASP A 254 43.30 21.45 -15.26
N ALA A 255 42.66 20.30 -15.52
CA ALA A 255 41.63 20.18 -16.54
C ALA A 255 40.31 20.70 -15.97
N PHE A 256 39.98 21.95 -16.28
CA PHE A 256 38.69 22.61 -16.02
C PHE A 256 37.52 21.78 -16.59
N ASP A 257 37.04 20.83 -15.81
CA ASP A 257 35.66 20.33 -15.69
C ASP A 257 35.76 19.01 -14.94
N LEU A 258 35.58 19.06 -13.61
CA LEU A 258 35.26 17.84 -12.88
C LEU A 258 34.03 17.24 -13.57
N PRO A 259 34.06 15.95 -13.96
CA PRO A 259 32.97 15.33 -14.67
C PRO A 259 31.77 15.21 -13.72
N HIS A 260 30.84 16.15 -13.84
CA HIS A 260 29.59 16.13 -13.09
C HIS A 260 28.65 15.16 -13.80
N GLN A 261 28.24 14.11 -13.10
CA GLN A 261 27.25 13.17 -13.55
C GLN A 261 25.88 13.58 -13.00
N THR A 262 24.90 13.77 -13.88
CA THR A 262 23.50 13.90 -13.44
C THR A 262 23.07 12.61 -12.75
N PRO A 263 22.65 12.64 -11.46
CA PRO A 263 22.25 11.43 -10.76
C PRO A 263 21.08 10.73 -11.45
N LEU A 264 21.16 9.40 -11.53
CA LEU A 264 20.18 8.54 -12.17
C LEU A 264 19.29 7.87 -11.12
N VAL A 265 17.98 7.84 -11.37
CA VAL A 265 16.99 7.20 -10.50
C VAL A 265 16.24 6.12 -11.28
N GLY A 266 16.26 4.88 -10.77
CA GLY A 266 15.60 3.72 -11.37
C GLY A 266 14.40 3.22 -10.56
N GLY A 267 13.63 2.32 -11.17
CA GLY A 267 12.51 1.63 -10.52
C GLY A 267 11.33 2.54 -10.17
N ALA A 268 10.62 2.25 -9.08
CA ALA A 268 9.45 3.01 -8.61
C ALA A 268 9.79 4.48 -8.30
N ALA A 269 10.97 4.76 -7.73
CA ALA A 269 11.42 6.11 -7.43
C ALA A 269 11.51 7.01 -8.68
N SER A 270 11.71 6.43 -9.87
CA SER A 270 11.73 7.19 -11.13
C SER A 270 10.40 7.86 -11.47
N ALA A 271 9.29 7.49 -10.81
CA ALA A 271 8.02 8.18 -10.95
C ALA A 271 8.00 9.53 -10.22
N SER A 272 8.85 9.73 -9.20
CA SER A 272 8.89 10.89 -8.30
C SER A 272 10.21 11.68 -8.41
N LEU A 273 10.76 11.83 -9.62
CA LEU A 273 12.05 12.50 -9.87
C LEU A 273 12.10 13.91 -9.30
N GLU A 274 11.00 14.66 -9.40
CA GLU A 274 10.92 16.04 -8.98
C GLU A 274 11.18 16.19 -7.48
N ALA A 275 10.65 15.28 -6.67
CA ALA A 275 10.86 15.30 -5.23
C ALA A 275 12.33 14.99 -4.86
N ILE A 276 13.03 14.19 -5.66
CA ILE A 276 14.45 13.88 -5.45
C ILE A 276 15.31 15.05 -5.92
N ALA A 277 14.99 15.67 -7.05
CA ALA A 277 15.63 16.89 -7.54
C ALA A 277 15.54 18.02 -6.51
N ASP A 278 14.37 18.18 -5.88
CA ASP A 278 14.14 19.18 -4.83
C ASP A 278 14.98 18.93 -3.58
N ILE A 279 15.10 17.67 -3.15
CA ILE A 279 15.95 17.29 -2.02
C ILE A 279 17.42 17.58 -2.32
N MET A 280 17.86 17.27 -3.54
CA MET A 280 19.27 17.42 -3.93
C MET A 280 19.63 18.79 -4.50
N HIS A 281 18.66 19.69 -4.70
CA HIS A 281 18.89 21.00 -5.32
C HIS A 281 19.72 20.94 -6.62
N LYS A 282 19.66 19.82 -7.34
CA LYS A 282 20.41 19.48 -8.55
C LYS A 282 19.50 18.69 -9.50
N PRO A 283 19.73 18.75 -10.83
CA PRO A 283 18.94 17.97 -11.77
C PRO A 283 19.13 16.46 -11.55
N VAL A 284 18.08 15.69 -11.79
CA VAL A 284 18.12 14.21 -11.79
C VAL A 284 17.51 13.65 -13.04
N ALA A 285 17.99 12.51 -13.50
CA ALA A 285 17.45 11.83 -14.66
C ALA A 285 16.90 10.44 -14.32
N SER A 286 15.92 9.98 -15.08
CA SER A 286 15.49 8.59 -15.01
C SER A 286 16.57 7.67 -15.55
N ALA A 287 16.72 6.51 -14.93
CA ALA A 287 17.58 5.43 -15.41
C ALA A 287 17.28 5.06 -16.88
N PRO A 288 18.30 4.65 -17.66
CA PRO A 288 18.10 4.17 -19.02
C PRO A 288 17.20 2.93 -19.02
N VAL A 289 16.28 2.87 -19.99
CA VAL A 289 15.41 1.70 -20.18
C VAL A 289 16.26 0.50 -20.59
N LEU A 290 15.87 -0.70 -20.15
CA LEU A 290 16.51 -1.94 -20.58
C LEU A 290 16.52 -2.03 -22.12
N ARG A 291 17.71 -2.11 -22.70
CA ARG A 291 17.89 -2.20 -24.16
C ARG A 291 17.37 -3.57 -24.58
N ALA A 292 16.22 -3.59 -25.24
CA ALA A 292 15.71 -4.78 -25.92
C ALA A 292 16.84 -5.29 -26.82
N GLY A 293 17.40 -6.46 -26.48
CA GLY A 293 18.66 -6.91 -27.04
C GLY A 293 18.62 -6.88 -28.55
N LYS A 294 19.36 -5.95 -29.17
CA LYS A 294 19.48 -5.74 -30.62
C LYS A 294 19.96 -6.99 -31.41
N ASN A 295 20.14 -8.12 -30.73
CA ASN A 295 20.72 -9.37 -31.21
C ASN A 295 19.87 -10.62 -30.92
N SER A 296 18.60 -10.50 -30.51
CA SER A 296 17.77 -11.69 -30.29
C SER A 296 17.66 -12.51 -31.60
N PRO A 297 17.78 -13.85 -31.54
CA PRO A 297 17.59 -14.69 -32.73
C PRO A 297 16.22 -14.45 -33.39
N ALA A 298 15.20 -14.14 -32.59
CA ALA A 298 13.85 -13.81 -33.05
C ALA A 298 13.81 -12.51 -33.87
N GLN A 299 14.49 -11.44 -33.44
CA GLN A 299 14.59 -10.21 -34.25
C GLN A 299 15.53 -10.37 -35.45
N ARG A 300 16.62 -11.15 -35.35
CA ARG A 300 17.44 -11.47 -36.53
C ARG A 300 16.64 -12.24 -37.58
N ALA A 301 15.82 -13.20 -37.14
CA ALA A 301 14.89 -13.91 -38.02
C ALA A 301 13.81 -12.96 -38.58
N ALA A 302 13.23 -12.07 -37.76
CA ALA A 302 12.27 -11.08 -38.22
C ALA A 302 12.87 -10.07 -39.22
N ALA A 303 14.11 -9.63 -39.00
CA ALA A 303 14.85 -8.73 -39.89
C ALA A 303 15.25 -9.42 -41.22
N LEU A 304 15.59 -10.71 -41.16
CA LEU A 304 15.78 -11.55 -42.36
C LEU A 304 14.49 -11.71 -43.17
N ILE A 305 13.34 -11.86 -42.50
CA ILE A 305 12.02 -11.93 -43.14
C ILE A 305 11.63 -10.56 -43.72
N GLN A 306 11.98 -9.46 -43.05
CA GLN A 306 11.69 -8.09 -43.49
C GLN A 306 12.70 -7.55 -44.53
N GLY A 307 13.83 -8.23 -44.74
CA GLY A 307 14.88 -7.82 -45.68
C GLY A 307 14.53 -7.95 -47.16
N VAL A 308 13.35 -8.48 -47.51
CA VAL A 308 12.86 -8.57 -48.89
C VAL A 308 11.82 -7.46 -49.12
N GLY A 309 12.29 -6.22 -49.24
CA GLY A 309 11.49 -5.13 -49.81
C GLY A 309 11.08 -4.01 -48.86
N ARG A 310 12.02 -3.13 -48.50
CA ARG A 310 11.68 -1.72 -48.24
C ARG A 310 12.91 -0.82 -48.41
N SER A 311 12.69 0.27 -49.13
CA SER A 311 13.69 1.30 -49.47
C SER A 311 14.25 2.01 -48.24
N THR A 312 15.53 2.35 -48.32
CA THR A 312 16.44 2.98 -47.36
C THR A 312 16.10 4.41 -46.91
N ARG A 313 14.82 4.74 -46.67
CA ARG A 313 14.41 6.07 -46.14
C ARG A 313 13.59 6.05 -44.85
N ASP A 314 13.10 4.87 -44.43
CA ASP A 314 12.31 4.73 -43.20
C ASP A 314 13.15 4.24 -42.00
N ALA A 315 14.45 3.96 -42.19
CA ALA A 315 15.34 3.43 -41.15
C ALA A 315 15.86 4.51 -40.17
N GLU A 316 15.81 5.80 -40.53
CA GLU A 316 16.28 6.90 -39.68
C GLU A 316 15.18 7.49 -38.78
N GLN A 317 13.90 7.10 -38.95
CA GLN A 317 12.78 7.62 -38.15
C GLN A 317 12.29 6.67 -37.04
N GLN A 318 12.85 5.46 -36.93
CA GLN A 318 12.50 4.49 -35.88
C GLN A 318 13.44 4.49 -34.66
N ASP A 319 14.48 5.34 -34.63
CA ASP A 319 15.53 5.32 -33.58
C ASP A 319 15.30 6.29 -32.41
N ARG A 320 14.10 6.89 -32.27
CA ARG A 320 13.74 7.62 -31.05
C ARG A 320 13.10 6.66 -30.05
N GLY A 321 13.94 5.86 -29.38
CA GLY A 321 13.55 5.16 -28.16
C GLY A 321 13.05 6.11 -27.07
N PRO A 322 12.37 5.62 -26.03
CA PRO A 322 11.89 6.45 -24.92
C PRO A 322 13.06 7.24 -24.33
N GLN A 323 12.99 8.57 -24.42
CA GLN A 323 14.03 9.48 -23.93
C GLN A 323 14.06 9.44 -22.40
N SER A 324 15.26 9.42 -21.81
CA SER A 324 15.42 9.58 -20.37
C SER A 324 14.82 10.92 -19.94
N ARG A 325 13.95 10.89 -18.93
CA ARG A 325 13.29 12.07 -18.37
C ARG A 325 14.22 12.73 -17.37
N VAL A 326 14.49 14.02 -17.57
CA VAL A 326 15.25 14.84 -16.61
C VAL A 326 14.28 15.72 -15.82
N ALA A 327 14.42 15.74 -14.50
CA ALA A 327 13.69 16.64 -13.62
C ALA A 327 14.63 17.70 -13.05
N GLN A 328 14.19 18.95 -13.11
CA GLN A 328 14.85 20.10 -12.52
C GLN A 328 14.30 20.39 -11.11
N PRO A 329 15.11 20.94 -10.19
CA PRO A 329 14.65 21.38 -8.88
C PRO A 329 13.65 22.54 -8.99
N SER A 330 12.80 22.69 -7.97
CA SER A 330 11.68 23.63 -7.91
C SER A 330 12.09 25.08 -8.13
N GLN A 331 13.23 25.52 -7.60
CA GLN A 331 13.75 26.88 -7.79
C GLN A 331 13.99 27.21 -9.28
N VAL A 332 14.58 26.26 -10.02
CA VAL A 332 14.83 26.40 -11.46
C VAL A 332 13.52 26.29 -12.25
N ARG A 333 12.58 25.46 -11.78
CA ARG A 333 11.25 25.33 -12.37
C ARG A 333 10.44 26.63 -12.26
N GLU A 334 10.56 27.33 -11.13
CA GLU A 334 9.95 28.65 -10.92
C GLU A 334 10.60 29.71 -11.82
N GLU A 335 11.93 29.71 -11.96
CA GLU A 335 12.67 30.65 -12.82
C GLU A 335 12.35 30.47 -14.32
N ASN A 336 12.24 29.22 -14.78
CA ASN A 336 11.91 28.89 -16.17
C ASN A 336 10.41 28.96 -16.49
N GLY A 337 9.56 29.33 -15.52
CA GLY A 337 8.10 29.38 -15.70
C GLY A 337 7.43 28.02 -15.89
N GLU A 338 8.12 26.91 -15.61
CA GLU A 338 7.61 25.53 -15.70
C GLU A 338 6.74 25.15 -14.47
N ILE A 339 6.02 26.10 -13.90
CA ILE A 339 4.89 25.79 -13.03
C ILE A 339 3.93 24.93 -13.87
N PRO A 340 3.35 23.82 -13.36
CA PRO A 340 2.31 23.10 -14.09
C PRO A 340 1.24 24.12 -14.47
N ASN A 341 1.18 24.45 -15.76
CA ASN A 341 0.45 25.61 -16.25
C ASN A 341 -1.06 25.36 -16.07
N THR A 342 -1.56 25.73 -14.91
CA THR A 342 -2.95 26.12 -14.74
C THR A 342 -3.00 27.61 -14.95
N ASP A 343 -3.28 28.00 -16.19
CA ASP A 343 -3.87 29.29 -16.54
C ASP A 343 -2.89 30.48 -16.60
N THR A 344 -1.97 30.48 -17.57
CA THR A 344 -1.41 31.73 -18.12
C THR A 344 -1.88 31.94 -19.55
N GLY A 345 -2.79 32.91 -19.72
CA GLY A 345 -3.26 33.41 -21.01
C GLY A 345 -2.17 34.15 -21.79
N GLU A 346 -1.20 33.39 -22.32
CA GLU A 346 -0.22 33.91 -23.25
C GLU A 346 -0.89 34.38 -24.55
N ILE A 347 -0.51 35.55 -25.01
CA ILE A 347 -1.03 36.15 -26.23
C ILE A 347 -0.47 35.37 -27.43
N PRO A 348 -1.32 34.77 -28.28
CA PRO A 348 -0.87 33.92 -29.37
C PRO A 348 -0.07 34.73 -30.39
N VAL A 349 1.13 34.27 -30.68
CA VAL A 349 2.03 34.90 -31.64
C VAL A 349 1.56 34.56 -33.06
N VAL A 350 1.05 35.57 -33.78
CA VAL A 350 0.48 35.38 -35.13
C VAL A 350 1.49 35.82 -36.19
N LYS A 351 1.79 34.92 -37.14
CA LYS A 351 2.56 35.25 -38.34
C LYS A 351 1.63 35.84 -39.40
N LYS A 352 1.83 37.12 -39.71
CA LYS A 352 1.05 37.85 -40.71
C LYS A 352 1.35 37.35 -42.12
N ARG A 353 0.46 37.65 -43.06
CA ARG A 353 0.64 37.34 -44.50
C ARG A 353 1.91 37.96 -45.09
N ASP A 354 2.36 39.08 -44.54
CA ASP A 354 3.58 39.79 -44.95
C ASP A 354 4.86 39.18 -44.35
N GLY A 355 4.76 38.03 -43.66
CA GLY A 355 5.87 37.29 -43.08
C GLY A 355 6.34 37.80 -41.72
N ARG A 356 5.89 38.99 -41.27
CA ARG A 356 6.17 39.54 -39.94
C ARG A 356 5.42 38.80 -38.85
N VAL A 357 6.09 38.60 -37.73
CA VAL A 357 5.53 37.95 -36.53
C VAL A 357 5.14 39.05 -35.54
N SER A 358 3.91 39.02 -35.03
CA SER A 358 3.40 40.01 -34.08
C SER A 358 2.81 39.33 -32.86
N ALA A 359 3.16 39.85 -31.68
CA ALA A 359 2.59 39.48 -30.39
C ALA A 359 1.89 40.69 -29.72
N ASP A 360 1.70 41.79 -30.47
CA ASP A 360 1.10 43.02 -29.97
C ASP A 360 -0.40 42.81 -29.72
N PRO A 361 -0.91 43.03 -28.48
CA PRO A 361 -2.32 42.89 -28.15
C PRO A 361 -3.26 43.82 -28.95
N ASN A 362 -2.75 44.95 -29.45
CA ASN A 362 -3.52 45.90 -30.26
C ASN A 362 -3.56 45.56 -31.75
N ASP A 363 -2.93 44.45 -32.16
CA ASP A 363 -2.93 43.97 -33.53
C ASP A 363 -4.26 43.25 -33.88
N PRO A 364 -4.96 43.64 -34.96
CA PRO A 364 -6.25 43.05 -35.30
C PRO A 364 -6.19 41.54 -35.65
N GLU A 365 -5.04 41.01 -36.05
CA GLU A 365 -4.89 39.57 -36.32
C GLU A 365 -4.66 38.75 -35.05
N VAL A 366 -3.92 39.30 -34.08
CA VAL A 366 -3.67 38.69 -32.77
C VAL A 366 -4.94 38.70 -31.92
N ALA A 367 -5.69 39.81 -31.92
CA ALA A 367 -6.97 39.91 -31.21
C ALA A 367 -8.00 38.87 -31.67
N LYS A 368 -8.03 38.56 -32.98
CA LYS A 368 -8.90 37.51 -33.54
C LYS A 368 -8.46 36.10 -33.17
N ALA A 369 -7.17 35.87 -32.98
CA ALA A 369 -6.65 34.58 -32.53
C ALA A 369 -7.05 34.31 -31.06
N ILE A 370 -6.88 35.31 -30.19
CA ILE A 370 -7.31 35.25 -28.77
C ILE A 370 -8.79 34.88 -28.65
N GLN A 371 -9.67 35.55 -29.41
CA GLN A 371 -11.12 35.30 -29.37
C GLN A 371 -11.50 33.87 -29.81
N ARG A 372 -10.78 33.30 -30.78
CA ARG A 372 -11.04 31.92 -31.26
C ARG A 372 -10.61 30.88 -30.25
N GLU A 373 -9.49 31.10 -29.58
CA GLU A 373 -8.94 30.19 -28.58
C GLU A 373 -9.83 30.16 -27.32
N GLN A 374 -10.27 31.33 -26.84
CA GLN A 374 -11.24 31.45 -25.75
C GLN A 374 -12.57 30.75 -26.06
N ALA A 375 -13.05 30.82 -27.31
CA ALA A 375 -14.28 30.13 -27.73
C ALA A 375 -14.12 28.59 -27.75
N GLN A 376 -12.92 28.09 -28.06
CA GLN A 376 -12.61 26.65 -28.05
C GLN A 376 -12.46 26.11 -26.62
N GLN A 377 -11.75 26.82 -25.74
CA GLN A 377 -11.60 26.44 -24.33
C GLN A 377 -12.96 26.36 -23.62
N ASN A 378 -13.85 27.33 -23.87
CA ASN A 378 -15.21 27.34 -23.30
C ASN A 378 -16.08 26.14 -23.75
N ARG A 379 -15.85 25.59 -24.94
CA ARG A 379 -16.56 24.39 -25.42
C ARG A 379 -16.06 23.11 -24.73
N VAL A 380 -14.77 22.99 -24.48
CA VAL A 380 -14.16 21.82 -23.83
C VAL A 380 -14.56 21.75 -22.35
N HIS A 381 -14.55 22.87 -21.63
CA HIS A 381 -15.00 22.93 -20.23
C HIS A 381 -16.48 22.57 -20.04
N ARG A 382 -17.37 22.96 -20.96
CA ARG A 382 -18.79 22.59 -20.90
C ARG A 382 -19.02 21.08 -21.06
N LYS A 383 -18.28 20.40 -21.95
CA LYS A 383 -18.39 18.94 -22.13
C LYS A 383 -17.93 18.16 -20.90
N ARG A 384 -16.82 18.58 -20.27
CA ARG A 384 -16.24 17.90 -19.10
C ARG A 384 -17.13 17.99 -17.85
N ARG A 385 -17.80 19.15 -17.63
CA ARG A 385 -18.77 19.34 -16.54
C ARG A 385 -20.08 18.56 -16.74
N HIS A 386 -20.49 18.31 -17.99
CA HIS A 386 -21.72 17.56 -18.26
C HIS A 386 -21.54 16.06 -18.05
N LEU A 387 -20.36 15.51 -18.40
CA LEU A 387 -20.03 14.10 -18.21
C LEU A 387 -19.80 13.74 -16.73
N SER A 388 -19.21 14.64 -15.93
CA SER A 388 -19.04 14.40 -14.49
C SER A 388 -20.37 14.41 -13.73
N ARG A 389 -21.32 15.28 -14.11
CA ARG A 389 -22.67 15.31 -13.52
C ARG A 389 -23.46 14.03 -13.82
N LEU A 390 -23.36 13.51 -15.05
CA LEU A 390 -23.98 12.23 -15.43
C LEU A 390 -23.42 11.06 -14.62
N GLY A 391 -22.11 11.04 -14.37
CA GLY A 391 -21.47 10.00 -13.53
C GLY A 391 -21.97 10.01 -12.09
N VAL A 392 -22.13 11.19 -11.48
CA VAL A 392 -22.67 11.31 -10.11
C VAL A 392 -24.12 10.85 -10.03
N ILE A 393 -24.95 11.18 -11.02
CA ILE A 393 -26.35 10.74 -11.06
C ILE A 393 -26.43 9.22 -11.19
N ALA A 394 -25.59 8.60 -12.05
CA ALA A 394 -25.55 7.15 -12.20
C ALA A 394 -25.15 6.42 -10.91
N ALA A 395 -24.14 6.95 -10.19
CA ALA A 395 -23.73 6.39 -8.90
C ALA A 395 -24.85 6.43 -7.84
N LEU A 396 -25.63 7.52 -7.83
CA LEU A 396 -26.73 7.71 -6.89
C LEU A 396 -27.90 6.75 -7.17
N ILE A 397 -28.18 6.48 -8.45
CA ILE A 397 -29.18 5.47 -8.86
C ILE A 397 -28.76 4.06 -8.42
N ILE A 398 -27.48 3.70 -8.57
CA ILE A 398 -26.95 2.39 -8.15
C ILE A 398 -27.06 2.22 -6.63
N ALA A 399 -26.76 3.27 -5.86
CA ALA A 399 -26.90 3.23 -4.40
C ALA A 399 -28.36 3.01 -3.96
N ILE A 400 -29.32 3.69 -4.60
CA ILE A 400 -30.75 3.49 -4.33
C ILE A 400 -31.18 2.07 -4.69
N ALA A 401 -30.74 1.54 -5.85
CA ALA A 401 -31.06 0.17 -6.25
C ALA A 401 -30.51 -0.87 -5.27
N ALA A 402 -29.31 -0.67 -4.72
CA ALA A 402 -28.75 -1.55 -3.69
C ALA A 402 -29.55 -1.53 -2.38
N ILE A 403 -30.02 -0.35 -1.94
CA ILE A 403 -30.86 -0.23 -0.74
C ILE A 403 -32.21 -0.94 -0.94
N VAL A 404 -32.86 -0.72 -2.09
CA VAL A 404 -34.13 -1.39 -2.43
C VAL A 404 -33.95 -2.91 -2.53
N GLY A 405 -32.86 -3.37 -3.16
CA GLY A 405 -32.53 -4.79 -3.25
C GLY A 405 -32.28 -5.44 -1.88
N GLY A 406 -31.54 -4.77 -1.00
CA GLY A 406 -31.32 -5.20 0.38
C GLY A 406 -32.62 -5.28 1.20
N GLY A 407 -33.49 -4.27 1.08
CA GLY A 407 -34.82 -4.26 1.72
C GLY A 407 -35.71 -5.40 1.23
N PHE A 408 -35.73 -5.68 -0.07
CA PHE A 408 -36.50 -6.78 -0.64
C PHE A 408 -35.99 -8.16 -0.17
N ALA A 409 -34.67 -8.35 -0.10
CA ALA A 409 -34.08 -9.58 0.42
C ALA A 409 -34.42 -9.80 1.90
N GLY A 410 -34.35 -8.75 2.73
CA GLY A 410 -34.77 -8.79 4.14
C GLY A 410 -36.25 -9.09 4.32
N TYR A 411 -37.12 -8.46 3.52
CA TYR A 411 -38.56 -8.73 3.52
C TYR A 411 -38.85 -10.19 3.18
N ARG A 412 -38.21 -10.72 2.12
CA ARG A 412 -38.40 -12.11 1.70
C ARG A 412 -37.94 -13.10 2.75
N TRP A 413 -36.87 -12.81 3.48
CA TRP A 413 -36.41 -13.63 4.60
C TRP A 413 -37.39 -13.58 5.78
N SER A 414 -37.91 -12.40 6.13
CA SER A 414 -38.90 -12.25 7.21
C SER A 414 -40.15 -13.11 6.97
N GLN A 415 -40.61 -13.20 5.73
CA GLN A 415 -41.78 -14.02 5.35
C GLN A 415 -41.56 -15.53 5.46
N THR A 416 -40.34 -16.01 5.75
CA THR A 416 -40.06 -17.44 5.96
C THR A 416 -40.24 -17.91 7.41
N LYS A 417 -40.45 -16.99 8.35
CA LYS A 417 -40.59 -17.29 9.78
C LYS A 417 -42.04 -17.19 10.24
N TYR A 418 -42.40 -17.98 11.24
CA TYR A 418 -43.70 -17.94 11.90
C TYR A 418 -43.49 -17.71 13.39
N TYR A 419 -44.45 -17.10 14.06
CA TYR A 419 -44.43 -17.01 15.52
C TYR A 419 -45.82 -17.15 16.12
N ILE A 420 -45.88 -17.62 17.36
CA ILE A 420 -47.13 -17.76 18.12
C ILE A 420 -47.19 -16.60 19.12
N GLY A 421 -48.30 -15.87 19.11
CA GLY A 421 -48.52 -14.73 19.99
C GLY A 421 -49.98 -14.62 20.46
N GLU A 422 -50.27 -13.58 21.22
CA GLU A 422 -51.63 -13.25 21.66
C GLU A 422 -52.26 -12.20 20.74
N HIS A 423 -53.50 -12.47 20.29
CA HIS A 423 -54.34 -11.50 19.61
C HIS A 423 -55.76 -11.56 20.17
N ASN A 424 -56.30 -10.42 20.64
CA ASN A 424 -57.68 -10.33 21.15
C ASN A 424 -58.03 -11.41 22.21
N GLY A 425 -57.06 -11.79 23.05
CA GLY A 425 -57.25 -12.75 24.14
C GLY A 425 -57.27 -14.23 23.71
N VAL A 426 -56.95 -14.54 22.45
CA VAL A 426 -56.74 -15.91 21.94
C VAL A 426 -55.32 -16.10 21.40
N VAL A 427 -54.86 -17.35 21.37
CA VAL A 427 -53.56 -17.71 20.80
C VAL A 427 -53.67 -17.69 19.27
N SER A 428 -52.80 -16.93 18.61
CA SER A 428 -52.78 -16.78 17.15
C SER A 428 -51.40 -17.07 16.57
N ILE A 429 -51.37 -17.64 15.38
CA ILE A 429 -50.17 -17.90 14.60
C ILE A 429 -49.99 -16.77 13.59
N TYR A 430 -48.84 -16.13 13.64
CA TYR A 430 -48.42 -15.07 12.75
C TYR A 430 -47.33 -15.56 11.80
N GLN A 431 -47.32 -15.03 10.57
CA GLN A 431 -46.21 -15.19 9.63
C GLN A 431 -45.44 -13.87 9.53
N GLY A 432 -44.15 -13.92 9.86
CA GLY A 432 -43.25 -12.76 9.93
C GLY A 432 -42.38 -12.76 11.19
N VAL A 433 -41.68 -11.65 11.42
CA VAL A 433 -40.87 -11.40 12.62
C VAL A 433 -41.62 -10.38 13.51
N PRO A 434 -41.66 -10.53 14.85
CA PRO A 434 -42.40 -9.66 15.77
C PRO A 434 -41.74 -8.27 15.98
N THR A 435 -41.12 -7.70 14.95
CA THR A 435 -40.42 -6.41 15.00
C THR A 435 -41.02 -5.42 14.02
N ASN A 436 -41.31 -4.21 14.50
CA ASN A 436 -41.71 -3.08 13.65
C ASN A 436 -40.45 -2.41 13.08
N VAL A 437 -40.35 -2.35 11.76
CA VAL A 437 -39.23 -1.70 11.05
C VAL A 437 -39.80 -0.54 10.24
N PHE A 438 -39.46 0.69 10.63
CA PHE A 438 -39.93 1.94 10.00
C PHE A 438 -41.46 2.11 9.92
N GLY A 439 -42.23 1.59 10.88
CA GLY A 439 -43.68 1.81 10.97
C GLY A 439 -44.52 0.86 10.11
N VAL A 440 -43.91 -0.11 9.44
CA VAL A 440 -44.61 -1.14 8.66
C VAL A 440 -44.63 -2.45 9.45
N GLU A 441 -45.83 -2.98 9.67
CA GLU A 441 -46.02 -4.30 10.26
C GLU A 441 -45.64 -5.36 9.23
N LEU A 442 -44.52 -6.05 9.48
CA LEU A 442 -43.99 -7.11 8.60
C LEU A 442 -44.55 -8.49 8.93
N PHE A 443 -45.67 -8.54 9.66
CA PHE A 443 -46.35 -9.77 10.06
C PHE A 443 -47.85 -9.66 9.80
N HIS A 444 -48.48 -10.81 9.55
CA HIS A 444 -49.93 -10.93 9.47
C HIS A 444 -50.39 -12.21 10.17
N ALA A 445 -51.59 -12.18 10.75
CA ALA A 445 -52.18 -13.35 11.38
C ALA A 445 -52.60 -14.34 10.29
N VAL A 446 -52.06 -15.55 10.35
CA VAL A 446 -52.40 -16.64 9.40
C VAL A 446 -53.51 -17.51 9.96
N GLN A 447 -53.55 -17.70 11.29
CA GLN A 447 -54.53 -18.57 11.93
C GLN A 447 -54.81 -18.15 13.37
N ASP A 448 -56.06 -17.83 13.69
CA ASP A 448 -56.56 -17.67 15.06
C ASP A 448 -57.03 -19.03 15.59
N THR A 449 -56.80 -19.30 16.87
CA THR A 449 -57.24 -20.54 17.54
C THR A 449 -58.32 -20.26 18.58
N ASP A 450 -59.09 -21.27 18.97
CA ASP A 450 -60.14 -21.13 19.99
C ASP A 450 -59.61 -21.15 21.45
N ILE A 451 -58.28 -21.12 21.63
CA ILE A 451 -57.63 -21.20 22.94
C ILE A 451 -57.55 -19.81 23.57
N LYS A 452 -58.32 -19.57 24.63
CA LYS A 452 -58.26 -18.32 25.40
C LYS A 452 -56.98 -18.24 26.22
N VAL A 453 -56.23 -17.15 26.07
CA VAL A 453 -54.97 -16.90 26.79
C VAL A 453 -55.18 -16.82 28.30
N SER A 454 -56.33 -16.32 28.75
CA SER A 454 -56.72 -16.29 30.16
C SER A 454 -56.87 -17.66 30.82
N SER A 455 -57.00 -18.73 30.03
CA SER A 455 -57.08 -20.11 30.53
C SER A 455 -55.73 -20.82 30.58
N LEU A 456 -54.64 -20.14 30.19
CA LEU A 456 -53.30 -20.69 30.17
C LEU A 456 -52.54 -20.42 31.48
N PRO A 457 -51.67 -21.36 31.92
CA PRO A 457 -50.73 -21.13 33.01
C PRO A 457 -49.90 -19.85 32.81
N GLN A 458 -49.49 -19.21 33.91
CA GLN A 458 -48.74 -17.95 33.87
C GLN A 458 -47.45 -18.07 33.03
N SER A 459 -46.75 -19.20 33.10
CA SER A 459 -45.54 -19.47 32.30
C SER A 459 -45.77 -19.38 30.79
N TRP A 460 -46.90 -19.90 30.31
CA TRP A 460 -47.26 -19.85 28.89
C TRP A 460 -47.69 -18.44 28.46
N ARG A 461 -48.34 -17.68 29.36
CA ARG A 461 -48.69 -16.28 29.08
C ARG A 461 -47.46 -15.41 28.93
N ASP A 462 -46.45 -15.60 29.77
CA ASP A 462 -45.20 -14.84 29.70
C ASP A 462 -44.39 -15.20 28.44
N GLN A 463 -44.39 -16.47 28.01
CA GLN A 463 -43.75 -16.91 26.77
C GLN A 463 -44.49 -16.44 25.50
N LEU A 464 -45.82 -16.45 25.50
CA LEU A 464 -46.63 -15.92 24.40
C LEU A 464 -46.49 -14.40 24.26
N ALA A 465 -46.31 -13.68 25.37
CA ALA A 465 -46.01 -12.25 25.37
C ALA A 465 -44.65 -11.92 24.74
N GLN A 466 -43.68 -12.84 24.80
CA GLN A 466 -42.36 -12.69 24.18
C GLN A 466 -42.33 -13.15 22.70
N GLY A 467 -43.35 -13.90 22.26
CA GLY A 467 -43.46 -14.45 20.91
C GLY A 467 -42.58 -15.68 20.71
N ILE A 468 -43.19 -16.84 20.51
CA ILE A 468 -42.46 -18.09 20.26
C ILE A 468 -42.22 -18.22 18.76
N THR A 469 -40.98 -18.05 18.32
CA THR A 469 -40.59 -18.14 16.91
C THR A 469 -40.35 -19.60 16.48
N VAL A 470 -40.85 -19.96 15.31
CA VAL A 470 -40.73 -21.29 14.70
C VAL A 470 -40.47 -21.18 13.20
N ASP A 471 -39.84 -22.20 12.63
CA ASP A 471 -39.32 -22.14 11.26
C ASP A 471 -40.35 -22.61 10.22
N SER A 472 -41.49 -23.17 10.67
CA SER A 472 -42.56 -23.64 9.78
C SER A 472 -43.95 -23.55 10.41
N LEU A 473 -44.97 -23.53 9.55
CA LEU A 473 -46.38 -23.53 9.95
C LEU A 473 -46.79 -24.84 10.65
N ASP A 474 -46.23 -25.98 10.22
CA ASP A 474 -46.54 -27.28 10.82
C ASP A 474 -45.97 -27.42 12.22
N GLU A 475 -44.81 -26.82 12.46
CA GLU A 475 -44.20 -26.67 13.78
C GLU A 475 -45.01 -25.72 14.68
N ALA A 476 -45.50 -24.60 14.13
CA ALA A 476 -46.41 -23.73 14.87
C ALA A 476 -47.68 -24.48 15.33
N ARG A 477 -48.25 -25.31 14.45
CA ARG A 477 -49.43 -26.13 14.76
C ARG A 477 -49.15 -27.23 15.77
N SER A 478 -47.98 -27.86 15.73
CA SER A 478 -47.60 -28.87 16.72
C SER A 478 -47.43 -28.26 18.11
N HIS A 479 -46.85 -27.06 18.20
CA HIS A 479 -46.76 -26.29 19.44
C HIS A 479 -48.13 -25.90 20.00
N VAL A 480 -49.06 -25.45 19.16
CA VAL A 480 -50.45 -25.18 19.59
C VAL A 480 -51.12 -26.44 20.14
N LYS A 481 -50.94 -27.60 19.49
CA LYS A 481 -51.47 -28.88 19.98
C LYS A 481 -50.85 -29.30 21.31
N LEU A 482 -49.55 -29.04 21.52
CA LEU A 482 -48.87 -29.31 22.79
C LEU A 482 -49.47 -28.46 23.92
N ILE A 483 -49.67 -27.16 23.66
CA ILE A 483 -50.34 -26.24 24.59
C ILE A 483 -51.76 -26.72 24.92
N GLU A 484 -52.51 -27.23 23.93
CA GLU A 484 -53.84 -27.78 24.14
C GLU A 484 -53.82 -29.06 25.00
N GLN A 485 -52.84 -29.95 24.78
CA GLN A 485 -52.67 -31.18 25.55
C GLN A 485 -52.28 -30.92 27.00
N GLU A 486 -51.33 -30.00 27.23
CA GLU A 486 -50.97 -29.56 28.58
C GLU A 486 -52.14 -28.87 29.29
N MET A 487 -52.95 -28.08 28.57
CA MET A 487 -54.15 -27.47 29.15
C MET A 487 -55.17 -28.53 29.56
N LYS A 488 -55.37 -29.58 28.75
CA LYS A 488 -56.26 -30.71 29.10
C LYS A 488 -55.75 -31.49 30.29
N SER A 489 -54.44 -31.75 30.40
CA SER A 489 -53.87 -32.43 31.55
C SER A 489 -53.96 -31.57 32.82
N PHE A 490 -53.68 -30.26 32.73
CA PHE A 490 -53.81 -29.34 33.87
C PHE A 490 -55.26 -29.22 34.36
N LYS A 491 -56.24 -29.11 33.45
CA LYS A 491 -57.68 -29.13 33.81
C LYS A 491 -58.13 -30.46 34.37
N ALA A 492 -57.56 -31.59 33.94
CA ALA A 492 -57.85 -32.90 34.50
C ALA A 492 -57.30 -33.01 35.93
N THR A 493 -56.11 -32.47 36.19
CA THR A 493 -55.49 -32.42 37.51
C THR A 493 -56.23 -31.45 38.44
N GLU A 494 -56.66 -30.27 37.97
CA GLU A 494 -57.53 -29.38 38.76
C GLU A 494 -58.89 -30.00 39.04
N LYS A 495 -59.51 -30.71 38.08
CA LYS A 495 -60.76 -31.44 38.32
C LYS A 495 -60.58 -32.60 39.29
N ALA A 496 -59.41 -33.25 39.32
CA ALA A 496 -59.10 -34.27 40.31
C ALA A 496 -58.87 -33.66 41.70
N ASN A 497 -58.22 -32.49 41.77
CA ASN A 497 -57.98 -31.76 43.01
C ASN A 497 -59.28 -31.11 43.56
N ASN A 498 -60.22 -30.75 42.70
CA ASN A 498 -61.57 -30.27 43.07
C ASN A 498 -62.57 -31.39 43.36
N LYS A 499 -62.19 -32.67 43.21
CA LYS A 499 -63.03 -33.83 43.59
C LYS A 499 -62.71 -34.37 44.99
N GLY A 500 -61.88 -33.65 45.74
CA GLY A 500 -61.44 -33.97 47.09
C GLY A 500 -61.67 -32.82 48.07
N THR A 501 -62.86 -32.21 48.03
CA THR A 501 -63.37 -31.32 49.10
C THR A 501 -64.89 -31.20 48.96
N ASP A 502 -65.59 -32.18 49.51
CA ASP A 502 -67.02 -32.08 49.85
C ASP A 502 -67.09 -32.34 51.37
N ASP A 503 -67.00 -31.27 52.17
CA ASP A 503 -67.71 -31.23 53.44
C ASP A 503 -68.04 -29.77 53.83
N THR A 504 -69.34 -29.59 54.08
CA THR A 504 -70.03 -28.54 54.86
C THR A 504 -69.87 -27.04 54.50
N GLY A 505 -71.03 -26.42 54.18
CA GLY A 505 -71.38 -25.16 54.84
C GLY A 505 -72.03 -24.03 54.04
N ASN A 506 -73.32 -24.18 53.74
CA ASN A 506 -74.38 -23.16 53.84
C ASN A 506 -74.32 -21.87 52.99
N GLY A 507 -75.47 -21.54 52.41
CA GLY A 507 -75.64 -20.46 51.45
C GLY A 507 -75.91 -19.08 52.06
N ASN A 508 -75.69 -18.04 51.25
CA ASN A 508 -76.74 -17.06 50.98
C ASN A 508 -76.45 -16.20 49.75
N LYS A 509 -77.56 -15.80 49.11
CA LYS A 509 -77.70 -15.17 47.80
C LYS A 509 -77.99 -13.69 47.97
N ALA A 510 -77.21 -12.79 47.35
CA ALA A 510 -77.68 -11.50 46.85
C ALA A 510 -76.59 -10.78 46.03
N SER A 511 -76.90 -10.48 44.77
CA SER A 511 -76.27 -9.46 43.91
C SER A 511 -77.21 -8.22 43.86
N PRO A 512 -76.92 -7.12 43.12
CA PRO A 512 -75.67 -6.64 42.53
C PRO A 512 -75.39 -5.14 42.81
N SER A 513 -74.23 -4.65 42.33
CA SER A 513 -74.08 -3.41 41.52
C SER A 513 -73.03 -2.39 42.01
N ALA A 514 -72.37 -1.82 41.00
CA ALA A 514 -71.56 -0.60 40.94
C ALA A 514 -70.07 -0.63 41.38
N ASN A 515 -69.22 -0.51 40.35
CA ASN A 515 -67.78 -0.23 40.33
C ASN A 515 -67.57 1.31 40.21
N PRO A 516 -66.34 1.85 40.15
CA PRO A 516 -65.37 2.05 41.24
C PRO A 516 -65.06 3.54 41.50
N SER A 517 -64.51 3.83 42.69
CA SER A 517 -63.84 5.11 43.00
C SER A 517 -62.34 5.05 42.66
N ALA A 518 -61.88 6.11 42.03
CA ALA A 518 -60.49 6.50 41.86
C ALA A 518 -60.05 7.48 42.97
N SER A 519 -58.74 7.80 42.99
CA SER A 519 -58.03 8.93 43.62
C SER A 519 -57.32 8.63 44.96
N GLN A 520 -55.99 8.41 44.97
CA GLN A 520 -54.87 9.39 45.06
C GLN A 520 -54.44 9.65 46.53
N PRO A 521 -53.25 10.23 46.87
CA PRO A 521 -52.34 11.08 46.07
C PRO A 521 -50.81 10.85 46.28
N ALA A 522 -49.99 11.60 45.52
CA ALA A 522 -48.96 12.53 46.03
C ALA A 522 -47.68 12.58 45.17
N SER A 523 -47.44 13.75 44.58
CA SER A 523 -46.14 14.33 44.19
C SER A 523 -45.22 14.51 45.44
N PRO A 524 -43.89 14.74 45.35
CA PRO A 524 -43.26 15.78 44.53
C PRO A 524 -41.90 15.44 43.86
N SER A 525 -41.51 16.27 42.89
CA SER A 525 -40.13 16.41 42.36
C SER A 525 -39.23 17.18 43.36
N PRO A 526 -37.88 17.16 43.26
CA PRO A 526 -37.18 17.98 42.26
C PRO A 526 -35.83 17.43 41.71
N SER A 527 -35.38 18.13 40.68
CA SER A 527 -34.09 18.18 39.98
C SER A 527 -32.81 18.20 40.84
N ALA A 528 -31.69 17.65 40.32
CA ALA A 528 -30.53 18.40 39.78
C ALA A 528 -29.15 17.68 39.91
N SER A 529 -28.35 17.80 38.83
CA SER A 529 -26.88 18.03 38.82
C SER A 529 -25.82 16.91 38.94
N SER A 530 -25.02 16.83 37.87
CA SER A 530 -23.53 16.85 37.82
C SER A 530 -22.71 15.54 37.84
N VAL A 531 -21.91 15.40 36.76
CA VAL A 531 -20.46 15.11 36.70
C VAL A 531 -19.92 13.91 37.49
N ARG A 532 -19.29 12.93 36.80
CA ARG A 532 -17.81 12.68 36.76
C ARG A 532 -17.48 11.32 36.10
N ALA A 533 -16.40 11.30 35.32
CA ALA A 533 -15.69 10.07 34.91
C ALA A 533 -14.79 9.52 36.04
N PRO A 534 -14.36 8.25 35.96
CA PRO A 534 -12.93 7.91 36.11
C PRO A 534 -12.47 6.85 35.07
N ALA A 535 -11.34 6.99 34.38
CA ALA A 535 -9.94 6.88 34.79
C ALA A 535 -9.37 5.45 34.70
N SER A 536 -8.48 5.31 33.71
CA SER A 536 -7.30 4.45 33.53
C SER A 536 -6.82 3.61 34.72
N PHE A 537 -6.58 2.32 34.43
CA PHE A 537 -5.78 1.41 35.27
C PHE A 537 -4.44 1.12 34.58
N GLN A 538 -3.36 1.44 35.29
CA GLN A 538 -1.96 1.23 34.91
C GLN A 538 -1.32 0.38 36.01
N LEU A 539 -0.56 -0.65 35.65
CA LEU A 539 0.20 -1.50 36.57
C LEU A 539 1.67 -1.56 36.13
N PRO A 540 2.61 -1.83 37.06
CA PRO A 540 3.92 -1.19 37.08
C PRO A 540 5.09 -2.10 36.72
N MET A 541 6.19 -1.47 36.28
CA MET A 541 7.55 -2.02 36.26
C MET A 541 8.17 -2.05 37.67
N PRO A 542 9.06 -2.99 37.99
CA PRO A 542 10.09 -2.79 38.98
C PRO A 542 11.48 -2.65 38.32
N ARG A 543 12.31 -1.79 38.90
CA ARG A 543 13.70 -1.53 38.50
C ARG A 543 14.60 -1.73 39.72
N ILE A 544 15.84 -2.16 39.42
CA ILE A 544 17.09 -2.02 40.19
C ILE A 544 17.46 -3.20 41.11
N THR A 545 18.55 -3.91 40.76
CA THR A 545 19.85 -3.77 41.46
C THR A 545 20.96 -4.45 40.64
N GLY A 546 22.10 -3.77 40.50
CA GLY A 546 23.31 -4.32 39.90
C GLY A 546 24.12 -5.18 40.87
N VAL A 547 24.99 -6.02 40.30
CA VAL A 547 26.11 -6.67 40.99
C VAL A 547 27.29 -6.76 40.02
N VAL A 548 28.44 -6.31 40.49
CA VAL A 548 29.79 -6.47 39.94
C VAL A 548 30.40 -7.75 40.55
N ILE A 549 31.28 -8.42 39.81
CA ILE A 549 32.56 -9.08 40.19
C ILE A 549 32.76 -10.34 39.36
N GLY A 550 33.95 -10.46 38.73
CA GLY A 550 34.47 -11.70 38.14
C GLY A 550 35.40 -11.45 36.97
#